data_AF-A0A7S1RTI6-F1
#
_entry.id   AF-A0A7S1RTI6-F1
#
_cell.length_a   1.000
_cell.length_b   1.000
_cell.length_c   1.000
_cell.angle_alpha   90.00
_cell.angle_beta   90.00
_cell.angle_gamma   90.00
#
_symmetry.space_group_name_H-M   'P 1'
#
loop_
_entity.id
_entity.type
_entity.pdbx_description
1 polymer ?
#
loop_
_entity_poly.entity_id
_entity_poly.type
_entity_poly.pdbx_seq_one_letter_code
_entity_poly.pdbx_strand_id
1 'polypeptide(L)'
;TCEVRPGTPRPEGDLADATDISLGATGLFRVKLRPGLAGFLRAMQPLFQMFLYTQGTVAYAEAVVRLMDPDSVYFGSPPRLFARETSPQGFKELSEIFPSDTSLVVVV
;
A
#
# COMPACT_ATOMS: atom_id res chain seq x y z
N THR A 1 2.91 16.77 -7.71
CA THR A 1 2.79 16.58 -6.24
C THR A 1 1.54 15.77 -5.98
N CYS A 2 1.63 14.68 -5.18
CA CYS A 2 0.48 13.86 -4.79
C CYS A 2 -0.19 14.50 -3.57
N GLU A 3 -1.50 14.72 -3.66
CA GLU A 3 -2.30 15.24 -2.54
C GLU A 3 -3.34 14.20 -2.12
N VAL A 4 -3.33 13.85 -0.83
CA VAL A 4 -4.35 13.00 -0.21
C VAL A 4 -5.40 13.92 0.39
N ARG A 5 -6.66 13.78 -0.03
CA ARG A 5 -7.77 14.60 0.46
C ARG A 5 -8.84 13.72 1.11
N PRO A 6 -9.45 14.16 2.22
CA PRO A 6 -10.64 13.50 2.76
C PRO A 6 -11.70 13.41 1.66
N GLY A 7 -12.29 12.24 1.49
CA GLY A 7 -13.33 12.03 0.48
C GLY A 7 -14.53 12.96 0.73
N THR A 8 -15.09 13.54 -0.33
CA THR A 8 -16.33 14.31 -0.21
C THR A 8 -17.49 13.35 0.07
N PRO A 9 -18.28 13.57 1.13
CA PRO A 9 -19.41 12.69 1.44
C PRO A 9 -20.48 12.84 0.34
N ARG A 10 -20.80 11.73 -0.32
CA ARG A 10 -21.95 11.63 -1.24
C ARG A 10 -23.04 10.78 -0.59
N PRO A 11 -24.33 11.04 -0.90
CA PRO A 11 -25.42 10.29 -0.31
C PRO A 11 -25.40 8.84 -0.84
N GLU A 12 -25.39 7.92 0.12
CA GLU A 12 -25.65 6.47 0.05
C GLU A 12 -24.70 5.57 -0.78
N GLY A 13 -24.06 4.63 -0.09
CA GLY A 13 -23.32 3.49 -0.65
C GLY A 13 -22.15 3.01 0.23
N ASP A 14 -21.68 1.78 -0.01
CA ASP A 14 -20.56 1.08 0.66
C ASP A 14 -19.19 1.81 0.60
N LEU A 15 -19.13 3.04 0.09
CA LEU A 15 -17.91 3.81 -0.18
C LEU A 15 -17.85 5.13 0.61
N ALA A 16 -18.65 5.26 1.68
CA ALA A 16 -18.75 6.46 2.52
C ALA A 16 -17.47 6.79 3.31
N ASP A 17 -16.63 5.79 3.59
CA ASP A 17 -15.35 5.86 4.31
C ASP A 17 -14.14 5.87 3.38
N ALA A 18 -14.34 6.02 2.07
CA ALA A 18 -13.25 6.07 1.11
C ALA A 18 -12.56 7.44 1.09
N THR A 19 -11.24 7.39 0.95
CA THR A 19 -10.36 8.56 0.83
C THR A 19 -9.99 8.79 -0.63
N ASP A 20 -9.93 10.05 -1.05
CA ASP A 20 -9.57 10.40 -2.42
C ASP A 20 -8.07 10.75 -2.50
N ILE A 21 -7.35 10.07 -3.40
CA ILE A 21 -5.93 10.28 -3.69
C ILE A 21 -5.81 10.90 -5.09
N SER A 22 -5.26 12.11 -5.16
CA SER A 22 -4.98 12.78 -6.44
C SER A 22 -3.54 12.54 -6.88
N LEU A 23 -3.37 11.90 -8.05
CA LEU A 23 -2.07 11.60 -8.65
C LEU A 23 -1.84 12.39 -9.93
N GLY A 24 -1.83 13.73 -9.83
CA GLY A 24 -1.49 14.61 -10.95
C GLY A 24 -2.19 14.24 -12.27
N ALA A 25 -1.40 13.99 -13.32
CA ALA A 25 -1.90 13.62 -14.64
C ALA A 25 -2.55 12.22 -14.74
N THR A 26 -2.33 11.35 -13.75
CA THR A 26 -2.86 9.97 -13.73
C THR A 26 -4.34 9.93 -13.33
N GLY A 27 -4.83 10.96 -12.62
CA GLY A 27 -6.23 11.10 -12.24
C GLY A 27 -6.49 10.95 -10.73
N LEU A 28 -7.78 10.87 -10.39
CA LEU A 28 -8.30 10.75 -9.04
C LEU A 28 -8.62 9.29 -8.71
N PHE A 29 -8.02 8.78 -7.64
CA PHE A 29 -8.24 7.43 -7.14
C PHE A 29 -9.04 7.49 -5.85
N ARG A 30 -10.04 6.62 -5.73
CA ARG A 30 -10.82 6.46 -4.49
C ARG A 30 -10.40 5.18 -3.80
N VAL A 31 -9.87 5.32 -2.58
CA VAL A 31 -9.27 4.24 -1.82
C VAL A 31 -10.06 4.01 -0.54
N LYS A 32 -10.53 2.79 -0.35
CA LYS A 32 -11.14 2.35 0.91
C LYS A 32 -10.19 1.39 1.61
N LEU A 33 -9.87 1.68 2.87
CA LEU A 33 -9.07 0.77 3.69
C LEU A 33 -9.94 -0.41 4.14
N ARG A 34 -9.34 -1.60 4.20
CA ARG A 34 -10.04 -2.79 4.68
C ARG A 34 -10.39 -2.61 6.17
N PRO A 35 -11.63 -2.92 6.60
CA PRO A 35 -11.97 -2.91 8.02
C PRO A 35 -10.99 -3.77 8.83
N GLY A 36 -10.50 -3.22 9.94
CA GLY A 36 -9.53 -3.90 10.81
C GLY A 36 -8.06 -3.80 10.36
N LEU A 37 -7.74 -3.13 9.25
CA LEU A 37 -6.36 -2.99 8.74
C LEU A 37 -5.38 -2.49 9.80
N ALA A 38 -5.72 -1.43 10.54
CA ALA A 38 -4.84 -0.88 11.57
C ALA A 38 -4.56 -1.86 12.71
N GLY A 39 -5.57 -2.65 13.11
CA GLY A 39 -5.40 -3.69 14.13
C GLY A 39 -4.53 -4.84 13.63
N PHE A 40 -4.72 -5.25 12.37
CA PHE A 40 -3.89 -6.26 11.72
C PHE A 40 -2.42 -5.82 11.65
N LEU A 41 -2.14 -4.62 11.11
CA LEU A 41 -0.76 -4.13 10.99
C LEU A 41 -0.06 -4.04 12.36
N ARG A 42 -0.77 -3.57 13.39
CA ARG A 42 -0.26 -3.52 14.76
C ARG A 42 0.07 -4.90 15.33
N ALA A 43 -0.80 -5.89 15.11
CA ALA A 43 -0.58 -7.26 15.61
C ALA A 43 0.58 -7.95 14.88
N MET A 44 0.78 -7.64 13.59
CA MET A 44 1.83 -8.24 12.77
C MET A 44 3.20 -7.56 12.93
N GLN A 45 3.23 -6.28 13.27
CA GLN A 45 4.47 -5.49 13.44
C GLN A 45 5.56 -6.14 14.31
N PRO A 46 5.27 -6.72 15.49
CA PRO A 46 6.31 -7.37 16.29
C PRO A 46 6.73 -8.75 15.76
N LEU A 47 5.97 -9.34 14.84
CA LEU A 47 6.18 -10.71 14.35
C LEU A 47 6.87 -10.74 12.98
N PHE A 48 6.62 -9.75 12.12
CA PHE A 48 7.07 -9.73 10.73
C PHE A 48 7.60 -8.37 10.31
N GLN A 49 8.66 -8.40 9.50
CA GLN A 49 9.05 -7.24 8.71
C GLN A 49 8.14 -7.16 7.48
N MET A 50 7.31 -6.10 7.42
CA MET A 50 6.31 -5.96 6.35
C MET A 50 6.89 -5.32 5.09
N PHE A 51 6.45 -5.81 3.93
CA PHE A 51 6.79 -5.32 2.60
C PHE A 51 5.49 -5.13 1.81
N LEU A 52 5.42 -4.08 0.99
CA LEU A 52 4.31 -3.88 0.06
C LEU A 52 4.73 -4.31 -1.34
N TYR A 53 4.03 -5.29 -1.93
CA TYR A 53 4.28 -5.72 -3.31
C TYR A 53 3.01 -5.60 -4.17
N THR A 54 2.99 -4.64 -5.09
CA THR A 54 1.82 -4.29 -5.91
C THR A 54 2.15 -4.14 -7.38
N GLN A 55 1.17 -4.44 -8.24
CA GLN A 55 1.23 -4.14 -9.69
C GLN A 55 0.80 -2.70 -10.01
N GLY A 56 0.58 -1.85 -8.99
CA GLY A 56 0.37 -0.41 -9.16
C GLY A 56 1.64 0.34 -9.56
N THR A 57 1.50 1.63 -9.85
CA THR A 57 2.63 2.55 -10.01
C THR A 57 3.28 2.85 -8.67
N VAL A 58 4.56 3.25 -8.67
CA VAL A 58 5.26 3.65 -7.44
C VAL A 58 4.51 4.80 -6.76
N ALA A 59 4.13 5.81 -7.54
CA ALA A 59 3.44 7.00 -7.03
C ALA A 59 2.11 6.67 -6.33
N TYR A 60 1.33 5.71 -6.86
CA TYR A 60 0.09 5.26 -6.22
C TYR A 60 0.38 4.49 -4.94
N ALA A 61 1.32 3.55 -4.99
CA ALA A 61 1.64 2.72 -3.85
C ALA A 61 2.18 3.54 -2.67
N GLU A 62 3.06 4.50 -2.92
CA GLU A 62 3.53 5.43 -1.89
C GLU A 62 2.41 6.28 -1.29
N ALA A 63 1.46 6.74 -2.13
CA ALA A 63 0.33 7.52 -1.65
C ALA A 63 -0.59 6.71 -0.73
N VAL A 64 -0.82 5.44 -1.08
CA VAL A 64 -1.59 4.51 -0.25
C VAL A 64 -0.82 4.14 1.02
N VAL A 65 0.52 3.97 0.96
CA VAL A 65 1.36 3.76 2.15
C VAL A 65 1.25 4.94 3.10
N ARG A 66 1.36 6.19 2.61
CA ARG A 66 1.18 7.39 3.44
C ARG A 66 -0.21 7.46 4.09
N LEU A 67 -1.23 6.93 3.42
CA LEU A 67 -2.59 6.86 3.98
C LEU A 67 -2.70 5.79 5.08
N MET A 68 -2.05 4.62 4.94
CA MET A 68 -2.16 3.53 5.91
C MET A 68 -1.13 3.57 7.05
N ASP A 69 0.04 4.14 6.80
CA ASP A 69 1.21 4.17 7.69
C ASP A 69 1.86 5.57 7.69
N PRO A 70 1.15 6.60 8.18
CA PRO A 70 1.65 7.98 8.16
C PRO A 70 2.92 8.16 9.01
N ASP A 71 3.08 7.36 10.06
CA ASP A 71 4.22 7.41 10.99
C ASP A 71 5.38 6.49 10.54
N SER A 72 5.25 5.80 9.40
CA SER A 72 6.26 4.90 8.83
C SER A 72 6.71 3.76 9.78
N VAL A 73 5.80 3.29 10.64
CA VAL A 73 6.05 2.28 11.67
C VAL A 73 6.07 0.87 11.09
N TYR A 74 5.25 0.62 10.06
CA TYR A 74 5.01 -0.72 9.54
C TYR A 74 5.91 -1.03 8.35
N PHE A 75 6.02 -0.13 7.39
CA PHE A 75 6.77 -0.36 6.13
C PHE A 75 8.17 0.27 6.12
N GLY A 76 8.52 1.03 7.16
CA GLY A 76 9.81 1.72 7.29
C GLY A 76 9.89 3.04 6.52
N SER A 77 11.04 3.72 6.64
CA SER A 77 11.32 5.00 5.98
C SER A 77 12.73 4.98 5.35
N PRO A 78 12.88 4.93 4.01
CA PRO A 78 11.82 4.87 3.00
C PRO A 78 11.02 3.55 3.06
N PRO A 79 9.77 3.53 2.56
CA PRO A 79 8.93 2.34 2.62
C PRO A 79 9.49 1.20 1.78
N ARG A 80 9.45 -0.01 2.33
CA ARG A 80 9.83 -1.26 1.64
C ARG A 80 8.74 -1.65 0.63
N LEU A 81 8.79 -1.03 -0.53
CA LEU A 81 7.78 -1.10 -1.59
C LEU A 81 8.38 -1.68 -2.88
N PHE A 82 7.67 -2.65 -3.44
CA PHE A 82 7.87 -3.18 -4.78
C PHE A 82 6.62 -2.90 -5.61
N ALA A 83 6.79 -2.12 -6.67
CA ALA A 83 5.73 -1.70 -7.58
C ALA A 83 5.99 -2.28 -8.98
N ARG A 84 5.05 -2.09 -9.91
CA ARG A 84 5.19 -2.54 -11.31
C ARG A 84 6.45 -1.99 -12.00
N GLU A 85 6.87 -0.79 -11.64
CA GLU A 85 8.06 -0.15 -12.22
C GLU A 85 9.36 -0.79 -11.70
N THR A 86 9.34 -1.39 -10.51
CA THR A 86 10.48 -2.14 -9.94
C THR A 86 10.40 -3.63 -10.25
N SER A 87 9.20 -4.14 -10.60
CA SER A 87 8.88 -5.54 -10.92
C SER A 87 8.09 -5.63 -12.24
N PRO A 88 8.76 -5.51 -13.39
CA PRO A 88 8.10 -5.34 -14.69
C PRO A 88 7.57 -6.65 -15.29
N GLN A 89 7.86 -7.81 -14.68
CA GLN A 89 7.64 -9.13 -15.27
C GLN A 89 6.17 -9.58 -15.28
N GLY A 90 5.26 -8.76 -14.74
CA GLY A 90 3.81 -9.01 -14.75
C GLY A 90 3.36 -10.01 -13.68
N PHE A 91 4.26 -10.88 -13.22
CA PHE A 91 4.06 -11.84 -12.13
C PHE A 91 4.67 -11.33 -10.83
N LYS A 92 4.17 -11.83 -9.70
CA LYS A 92 4.73 -11.53 -8.38
C LYS A 92 5.64 -12.67 -7.94
N GLU A 93 6.94 -12.47 -8.08
CA GLU A 93 7.94 -13.50 -7.77
C GLU A 93 8.75 -13.12 -6.53
N LEU A 94 8.80 -14.05 -5.56
CA LEU A 94 9.53 -13.81 -4.31
C LEU A 94 11.04 -13.67 -4.54
N SER A 95 11.58 -14.28 -5.59
CA SER A 95 13.00 -14.17 -5.96
C SER A 95 13.43 -12.75 -6.31
N GLU A 96 12.49 -11.87 -6.69
CA GLU A 96 12.79 -10.45 -6.95
C GLU A 96 13.06 -9.66 -5.67
N ILE A 97 12.57 -10.15 -4.52
CA ILE A 97 12.75 -9.52 -3.20
C ILE A 97 13.79 -10.30 -2.39
N PHE A 98 13.71 -11.62 -2.43
CA PHE A 98 14.55 -12.55 -1.68
C PHE A 98 15.12 -13.61 -2.63
N PRO A 99 16.24 -13.33 -3.29
CA PRO A 99 16.77 -14.19 -4.36
C PRO A 99 17.34 -15.52 -3.88
N SER A 100 17.70 -15.63 -2.60
CA SER A 100 18.46 -16.76 -2.07
C SER A 100 17.69 -17.66 -1.11
N ASP A 101 16.75 -17.10 -0.34
CA ASP A 101 15.98 -17.86 0.65
C ASP A 101 14.60 -17.24 0.84
N THR A 102 13.57 -18.10 0.80
CA THR A 102 12.16 -17.73 0.96
C THR A 102 11.48 -18.49 2.10
N SER A 103 12.23 -19.26 2.89
CA SER A 103 11.73 -20.13 3.97
C SER A 103 11.00 -19.37 5.09
N LEU A 104 11.30 -18.08 5.25
CA LEU A 104 10.71 -17.20 6.28
C LEU A 104 9.76 -16.15 5.71
N VAL A 105 9.30 -16.32 4.47
CA VAL A 105 8.44 -15.35 3.78
C VAL A 105 7.00 -15.85 3.75
N VAL A 106 6.07 -14.98 4.11
CA VAL A 106 4.62 -15.21 4.02
C VAL A 106 3.99 -14.12 3.17
N VAL A 107 3.09 -14.51 2.26
CA VAL A 107 2.32 -13.61 1.40
C VAL A 107 0.85 -13.67 1.81
N VAL A 108 0.18 -12.51 1.84
CA VAL A 108 -1.21 -12.33 2.26
C VAL A 108 -2.04 -11.67 1.16
#